data_AF-A0A1V6S0F6-F1
#
_entry.id   AF-A0A1V6S0F6-F1
#
_cell.length_a   1.000
_cell.length_b   1.000
_cell.length_c   1.000
_cell.angle_alpha   90.00
_cell.angle_beta   90.00
_cell.angle_gamma   90.00
#
_symmetry.space_group_name_H-M   'P 1'
#
loop_
_entity.id
_entity.type
_entity.pdbx_description
1 polymer ?
#
loop_
_entity_poly.entity_id
_entity_poly.type
_entity_poly.pdbx_seq_one_letter_code
_entity_poly.pdbx_strand_id
1 'polypeptide(L)'
;MEPPDFTIPDDGPVNEALSQIVPKAKKTRRSRYDPEPDWSVIVRDQVTKSQNRVGQACDRCKVKKMKCTPDHGGCGCCLVLNIPCKVTDRVTGETWVRGEAGRMWILIENLKRQNEDLKEQVTQLQQKNAQLQQCLDGSYTTNLMGHYEPDLNPGHHHHSLL
;
A
#
# COMPACT_ATOMS: atom_id res chain seq x y z
N MET A 1 26.79 -9.84 59.65
CA MET A 1 25.84 -9.17 58.75
C MET A 1 24.85 -10.23 58.31
N GLU A 2 23.72 -10.31 59.01
CA GLU A 2 22.61 -11.20 58.68
C GLU A 2 21.61 -10.41 57.81
N PRO A 3 21.00 -11.04 56.79
CA PRO A 3 20.04 -10.37 55.92
C PRO A 3 18.71 -10.15 56.66
N PRO A 4 18.02 -9.01 56.44
CA PRO A 4 16.76 -8.72 57.12
C PRO A 4 15.63 -9.62 56.60
N ASP A 5 14.95 -10.25 57.55
CA ASP A 5 13.71 -11.01 57.42
C ASP A 5 12.56 -10.06 57.02
N PHE A 6 12.09 -10.17 55.77
CA PHE A 6 10.90 -9.48 55.28
C PHE A 6 9.74 -10.48 55.25
N THR A 7 9.11 -10.65 56.41
CA THR A 7 7.84 -11.35 56.53
C THR A 7 6.76 -10.51 55.82
N ILE A 8 6.19 -11.03 54.73
CA ILE A 8 5.09 -10.41 53.99
C ILE A 8 3.78 -10.65 54.77
N PRO A 9 2.98 -9.62 55.10
CA PRO A 9 1.72 -9.79 55.81
C PRO A 9 0.64 -10.50 54.99
N ASP A 10 -0.11 -11.33 55.69
CA ASP A 10 -1.29 -12.12 55.34
C ASP A 10 -2.26 -11.43 54.36
N ASP A 11 -2.49 -12.08 53.21
CA ASP A 11 -3.48 -11.67 52.21
C ASP A 11 -4.90 -11.84 52.79
N GLY A 12 -5.52 -10.72 53.13
CA GLY A 12 -6.93 -10.64 53.49
C GLY A 12 -7.86 -11.22 52.43
N PRO A 13 -9.11 -11.56 52.78
CA PRO A 13 -9.98 -12.39 51.98
C PRO A 13 -10.30 -11.71 50.64
N VAL A 14 -9.89 -12.37 49.56
CA VAL A 14 -10.27 -12.04 48.18
C VAL A 14 -11.77 -11.86 48.09
N ASN A 15 -12.17 -10.63 47.78
CA ASN A 15 -13.55 -10.23 47.63
C ASN A 15 -14.19 -10.92 46.42
N GLU A 16 -15.34 -11.49 46.71
CA GLU A 16 -16.16 -12.26 45.80
C GLU A 16 -16.81 -11.34 44.75
N ALA A 17 -16.14 -11.15 43.62
CA ALA A 17 -16.75 -10.56 42.44
C ALA A 17 -17.62 -11.63 41.75
N LEU A 18 -18.91 -11.62 42.08
CA LEU A 18 -19.97 -12.35 41.36
C LEU A 18 -19.77 -12.17 39.84
N SER A 19 -19.22 -13.19 39.21
CA SER A 19 -19.22 -13.31 37.76
C SER A 19 -20.65 -13.55 37.35
N GLN A 20 -21.32 -12.51 36.85
CA GLN A 20 -22.65 -12.61 36.28
C GLN A 20 -22.61 -13.69 35.18
N ILE A 21 -23.17 -14.86 35.49
CA ILE A 21 -23.42 -15.94 34.55
C ILE A 21 -24.57 -15.46 33.67
N VAL A 22 -24.28 -14.62 32.67
CA VAL A 22 -25.24 -14.34 31.61
C VAL A 22 -25.48 -15.66 30.88
N PRO A 23 -26.73 -16.16 30.82
CA PRO A 23 -27.03 -17.39 30.09
C PRO A 23 -26.59 -17.21 28.63
N LYS A 24 -25.57 -17.96 28.20
CA LYS A 24 -25.19 -17.98 26.79
C LYS A 24 -26.38 -18.52 26.01
N ALA A 25 -27.07 -17.63 25.29
CA ALA A 25 -28.18 -18.01 24.42
C ALA A 25 -27.73 -19.19 23.54
N LYS A 26 -28.51 -20.27 23.54
CA LYS A 26 -28.23 -21.45 22.71
C LYS A 26 -28.20 -20.99 21.25
N LYS A 27 -27.02 -20.97 20.65
CA LYS A 27 -26.86 -20.64 19.23
C LYS A 27 -27.55 -21.74 18.44
N THR A 28 -28.72 -21.45 17.87
CA THR A 28 -29.39 -22.32 16.90
C THR A 28 -28.38 -22.71 15.81
N ARG A 29 -28.27 -24.01 15.52
CA ARG A 29 -27.42 -24.47 14.40
C ARG A 29 -27.96 -23.80 13.14
N ARG A 30 -27.10 -23.07 12.44
CA ARG A 30 -27.46 -22.43 11.19
C ARG A 30 -27.94 -23.45 10.19
N SER A 31 -28.97 -23.09 9.45
CA SER A 31 -29.45 -23.86 8.31
C SER A 31 -28.34 -23.98 7.28
N ARG A 32 -28.39 -25.06 6.49
CA ARG A 32 -27.46 -25.27 5.38
C ARG A 32 -27.54 -24.14 4.35
N TYR A 33 -28.71 -23.52 4.21
CA TYR A 33 -28.97 -22.46 3.22
C TYR A 33 -28.74 -21.04 3.76
N ASP A 34 -28.37 -20.88 5.03
CA ASP A 34 -28.04 -19.56 5.56
C ASP A 34 -26.73 -19.06 4.93
N PRO A 35 -26.64 -17.76 4.57
CA PRO A 35 -25.42 -17.18 4.02
C PRO A 35 -24.25 -17.30 5.02
N GLU A 36 -23.01 -17.38 4.51
CA GLU A 36 -21.85 -17.37 5.39
C GLU A 36 -21.79 -16.03 6.16
N PRO A 37 -21.47 -16.06 7.46
CA PRO A 37 -21.40 -14.86 8.27
C PRO A 37 -20.11 -14.11 7.95
N ASP A 38 -20.05 -12.83 8.32
CA ASP A 38 -18.75 -12.16 8.39
C ASP A 38 -17.95 -12.68 9.61
N TRP A 39 -17.03 -13.59 9.34
CA TRP A 39 -16.15 -14.17 10.34
C TRP A 39 -15.24 -13.12 11.01
N SER A 40 -14.92 -12.03 10.30
CA SER A 40 -13.99 -11.03 10.78
C SER A 40 -14.61 -10.13 11.86
N VAL A 41 -15.92 -9.87 11.81
CA VAL A 41 -16.65 -9.20 12.91
C VAL A 41 -16.50 -10.02 14.20
N ILE A 42 -16.77 -11.32 14.10
CA ILE A 42 -16.69 -12.25 15.24
C ILE A 42 -15.27 -12.31 15.83
N VAL A 43 -14.25 -12.23 14.98
CA VAL A 43 -12.85 -12.23 15.43
C VAL A 43 -12.47 -10.90 16.06
N ARG A 44 -12.84 -9.76 15.48
CA ARG A 44 -12.59 -8.43 16.07
C ARG A 44 -13.10 -8.34 17.51
N ASP A 45 -14.29 -8.90 17.78
CA ASP A 45 -14.85 -8.95 19.14
C ASP A 45 -14.09 -9.88 20.11
N GLN A 46 -13.36 -10.88 19.60
CA GLN A 46 -12.63 -11.88 20.40
C GLN A 46 -11.15 -11.54 20.60
N VAL A 47 -10.56 -10.75 19.69
CA VAL A 47 -9.14 -10.37 19.70
C VAL A 47 -8.71 -9.72 21.01
N THR A 48 -9.62 -9.02 21.69
CA THR A 48 -9.36 -8.32 22.96
C THR A 48 -9.19 -9.23 24.17
N LYS A 49 -9.47 -10.55 24.06
CA LYS A 49 -9.68 -11.43 25.22
C LYS A 49 -8.67 -12.58 25.41
N SER A 50 -7.63 -12.72 24.58
CA SER A 50 -6.76 -13.93 24.61
C SER A 50 -5.31 -13.69 24.18
N GLN A 51 -4.36 -13.96 25.10
CA GLN A 51 -2.91 -13.76 24.95
C GLN A 51 -2.11 -14.99 24.47
N ASN A 52 -2.73 -16.08 24.01
CA ASN A 52 -1.97 -17.25 23.58
C ASN A 52 -1.45 -17.09 22.14
N ARG A 53 -0.12 -17.25 21.98
CA ARG A 53 0.60 -17.28 20.69
C ARG A 53 0.21 -18.53 19.89
N VAL A 54 -0.94 -18.45 19.22
CA VAL A 54 -1.33 -19.42 18.19
C VAL A 54 -0.94 -18.84 16.83
N GLY A 55 -0.41 -19.68 15.94
CA GLY A 55 -0.05 -19.29 14.57
C GLY A 55 -1.17 -18.50 13.86
N GLN A 56 -0.78 -17.62 12.94
CA GLN A 56 -1.67 -16.69 12.22
C GLN A 56 -2.65 -17.45 11.27
N ALA A 57 -3.65 -18.11 11.85
CA ALA A 57 -4.80 -18.65 11.14
C ALA A 57 -5.67 -17.53 10.59
N CYS A 58 -6.44 -17.79 9.53
CA CYS A 58 -7.45 -16.84 9.05
C CYS A 58 -8.68 -16.81 9.97
N ASP A 59 -9.49 -15.77 9.87
CA ASP A 59 -10.61 -15.52 10.79
C ASP A 59 -11.65 -16.64 10.75
N ARG A 60 -11.94 -17.16 9.55
CA ARG A 60 -12.84 -18.30 9.38
C ARG A 60 -12.32 -19.55 10.08
N CYS A 61 -11.04 -19.89 9.89
CA CYS A 61 -10.43 -21.05 10.52
C CYS A 61 -10.34 -20.89 12.05
N LYS A 62 -10.11 -19.67 12.55
CA LYS A 62 -10.17 -19.35 13.98
C LYS A 62 -11.56 -19.65 14.55
N VAL A 63 -12.62 -19.10 13.94
CA VAL A 63 -14.00 -19.26 14.45
C VAL A 63 -14.49 -20.71 14.34
N LYS A 64 -14.21 -21.38 13.21
CA LYS A 64 -14.60 -22.78 13.00
C LYS A 64 -13.69 -23.79 13.71
N LYS A 65 -12.57 -23.35 14.31
CA LYS A 65 -11.57 -24.20 14.97
C LYS A 65 -11.09 -25.34 14.06
N MET A 66 -10.71 -24.99 12.83
CA MET A 66 -10.24 -25.92 11.81
C MET A 66 -8.81 -25.57 11.37
N LYS A 67 -8.09 -26.52 10.77
CA LYS A 67 -6.71 -26.32 10.29
C LYS A 67 -6.67 -25.21 9.24
N CYS A 68 -5.71 -24.30 9.38
CA CYS A 68 -5.42 -23.24 8.41
C CYS A 68 -4.06 -23.49 7.78
N THR A 69 -4.00 -23.65 6.47
CA THR A 69 -2.73 -23.71 5.73
C THR A 69 -2.13 -22.31 5.56
N PRO A 70 -0.80 -22.18 5.46
CA PRO A 70 -0.11 -20.88 5.43
C PRO A 70 0.02 -20.25 4.03
N ASP A 71 -0.71 -20.72 3.02
CA ASP A 71 -0.53 -20.28 1.63
C ASP A 71 -0.78 -18.77 1.44
N HIS A 72 0.06 -18.13 0.63
CA HIS A 72 0.10 -16.67 0.44
C HIS A 72 -1.20 -16.10 -0.15
N GLY A 73 -1.86 -16.82 -1.06
CA GLY A 73 -3.11 -16.40 -1.70
C GLY A 73 -4.38 -16.69 -0.88
N GLY A 74 -4.27 -17.37 0.26
CA GLY A 74 -5.42 -17.86 1.03
C GLY A 74 -5.23 -19.31 1.43
N CYS A 75 -5.74 -19.70 2.60
CA CYS A 75 -5.65 -21.10 3.01
C CYS A 75 -6.49 -22.01 2.10
N GLY A 76 -6.09 -23.28 1.94
CA GLY A 76 -6.74 -24.23 1.04
C GLY A 76 -8.25 -24.38 1.27
N CYS A 77 -8.71 -24.31 2.51
CA CYS A 77 -10.14 -24.37 2.81
C CYS A 77 -10.95 -23.15 2.34
N CYS A 78 -10.35 -21.96 2.33
CA CYS A 78 -10.99 -20.76 1.80
C CYS A 78 -10.95 -20.76 0.27
N LEU A 79 -9.83 -21.21 -0.31
CA LEU A 79 -9.66 -21.31 -1.76
C LEU A 79 -10.66 -22.27 -2.40
N VAL A 80 -10.81 -23.49 -1.84
CA VAL A 80 -11.77 -24.49 -2.36
C VAL A 80 -13.22 -23.99 -2.33
N LEU A 81 -13.55 -23.17 -1.33
CA LEU A 81 -14.90 -22.58 -1.20
C LEU A 81 -15.06 -21.28 -1.99
N ASN A 82 -14.01 -20.83 -2.68
CA ASN A 82 -13.97 -19.56 -3.42
C ASN A 82 -14.43 -18.36 -2.57
N ILE A 83 -13.99 -18.30 -1.32
CA ILE A 83 -14.30 -17.20 -0.39
C ILE A 83 -13.02 -16.45 0.00
N PRO A 84 -13.11 -15.13 0.28
CA PRO A 84 -11.95 -14.35 0.67
C PRO A 84 -11.37 -14.84 2.00
N CYS A 85 -10.07 -15.16 1.99
CA CYS A 85 -9.34 -15.57 3.18
C CYS A 85 -8.94 -14.32 4.00
N LYS A 86 -9.77 -13.91 4.96
CA LYS A 86 -9.51 -12.71 5.77
C LYS A 86 -8.70 -13.00 7.03
N VAL A 87 -7.83 -12.06 7.41
CA VAL A 87 -7.04 -12.09 8.64
C VAL A 87 -7.22 -10.75 9.34
N THR A 88 -7.68 -10.79 10.59
CA THR A 88 -7.74 -9.62 11.47
C THR A 88 -6.45 -9.54 12.28
N ASP A 89 -5.75 -8.40 12.19
CA ASP A 89 -4.62 -8.06 13.05
C ASP A 89 -5.11 -7.85 14.48
N ARG A 90 -4.40 -8.43 15.44
CA ARG A 90 -4.75 -8.33 16.85
C ARG A 90 -4.40 -6.98 17.45
N VAL A 91 -3.41 -6.29 16.89
CA VAL A 91 -2.92 -5.01 17.42
C VAL A 91 -3.80 -3.88 16.92
N THR A 92 -3.97 -3.76 15.59
CA THR A 92 -4.76 -2.68 15.00
C THR A 92 -6.26 -2.97 14.98
N GLY A 93 -6.66 -4.24 15.09
CA GLY A 93 -8.06 -4.66 14.92
C GLY A 93 -8.54 -4.58 13.47
N GLU A 94 -7.66 -4.25 12.53
CA GLU A 94 -8.00 -4.14 11.12
C GLU A 94 -8.04 -5.51 10.47
N THR A 95 -8.96 -5.67 9.52
CA THR A 95 -9.15 -6.89 8.77
C THR A 95 -8.66 -6.71 7.34
N TRP A 96 -7.75 -7.57 6.92
CA TRP A 96 -7.20 -7.58 5.57
C TRP A 96 -7.37 -8.94 4.92
N VAL A 97 -7.40 -8.97 3.58
CA VAL A 97 -7.35 -10.24 2.85
C VAL A 97 -5.92 -10.78 2.91
N ARG A 98 -5.77 -12.08 3.15
CA ARG A 98 -4.47 -12.76 3.16
C ARG A 98 -3.76 -12.52 1.82
N GLY A 99 -2.48 -12.12 1.88
CA GLY A 99 -1.69 -11.82 0.70
C GLY A 99 -2.00 -10.48 0.02
N GLU A 100 -2.93 -9.68 0.55
CA GLU A 100 -3.24 -8.36 0.01
C GLU A 100 -2.02 -7.45 -0.01
N ALA A 101 -1.26 -7.37 1.10
CA ALA A 101 -0.05 -6.55 1.17
C ALA A 101 0.99 -6.93 0.11
N GLY A 102 1.18 -8.24 -0.16
CA GLY A 102 2.08 -8.70 -1.21
C GLY A 102 1.61 -8.32 -2.62
N ARG A 103 0.30 -8.45 -2.88
CA ARG A 103 -0.31 -8.00 -4.16
C ARG A 103 -0.18 -6.49 -4.35
N MET A 104 -0.43 -5.72 -3.29
CA MET A 104 -0.25 -4.27 -3.29
C MET A 104 1.20 -3.87 -3.55
N TRP A 105 2.16 -4.58 -2.97
CA TRP A 105 3.58 -4.30 -3.21
C TRP A 105 3.95 -4.50 -4.70
N ILE A 106 3.55 -5.62 -5.30
CA ILE A 106 3.77 -5.89 -6.74
C ILE A 106 3.09 -4.83 -7.61
N LEU A 107 1.87 -4.43 -7.27
CA LEU A 107 1.14 -3.41 -8.01
C LEU A 107 1.84 -2.05 -7.95
N ILE A 108 2.27 -1.63 -6.74
CA ILE A 108 3.01 -0.39 -6.55
C ILE A 108 4.29 -0.40 -7.37
N GLU A 109 5.02 -1.51 -7.37
CA GLU A 109 6.26 -1.64 -8.13
C GLU A 109 6.03 -1.52 -9.65
N ASN A 110 5.00 -2.20 -10.17
CA ASN A 110 4.62 -2.09 -11.57
C ASN A 110 4.21 -0.66 -11.93
N LEU A 111 3.43 0.00 -11.08
CA LEU A 111 3.01 1.39 -11.29
C LEU A 111 4.18 2.36 -11.23
N LYS A 112 5.18 2.12 -10.36
CA LYS A 112 6.40 2.94 -10.32
C LYS A 112 7.18 2.83 -11.62
N ARG A 113 7.41 1.62 -12.12
CA ARG A 113 8.08 1.38 -13.40
C ARG A 113 7.37 2.09 -14.55
N GLN A 114 6.05 1.92 -14.65
CA GLN A 114 5.26 2.59 -15.69
C GLN A 114 5.36 4.12 -15.61
N ASN A 115 5.41 4.68 -14.40
CA ASN A 115 5.60 6.12 -14.22
C ASN A 115 6.98 6.59 -14.68
N GLU A 116 8.03 5.80 -14.44
CA GLU A 116 9.39 6.10 -14.91
C GLU A 116 9.46 6.06 -16.44
N ASP A 117 8.93 5.01 -17.06
CA ASP A 117 8.88 4.85 -18.52
C ASP A 117 8.13 6.02 -19.20
N LEU A 118 7.01 6.45 -18.61
CA LEU A 118 6.23 7.58 -19.12
C LEU A 118 6.97 8.90 -18.94
N LYS A 119 7.67 9.12 -17.82
CA LYS A 119 8.49 10.32 -17.60
C LYS A 119 9.64 10.40 -18.59
N GLU A 120 10.28 9.27 -18.90
CA GLU A 120 11.34 9.23 -19.91
C GLU A 120 10.79 9.62 -21.28
N GLN A 121 9.66 9.04 -21.70
CA GLN A 121 9.00 9.39 -22.97
C GLN A 121 8.63 10.88 -23.05
N VAL A 122 8.09 11.44 -21.96
CA VAL A 122 7.77 12.88 -21.89
C VAL A 122 9.03 13.72 -22.06
N THR A 123 10.11 13.37 -21.39
CA THR A 123 11.39 14.09 -21.47
C THR A 123 11.96 14.04 -22.89
N GLN A 124 11.93 12.87 -23.53
CA GLN A 124 12.37 12.70 -24.91
C GLN A 124 11.54 13.54 -25.90
N LEU A 125 10.22 13.56 -25.73
CA LEU A 125 9.33 14.38 -26.56
C LEU A 125 9.55 15.88 -26.34
N GLN A 126 9.74 16.31 -25.09
CA GLN A 126 10.07 17.70 -24.77
C GLN A 126 11.40 18.12 -25.41
N GLN A 127 12.42 17.26 -25.37
CA GLN A 127 13.70 17.54 -26.01
C GLN A 127 13.56 17.67 -27.53
N LYS A 128 12.83 16.75 -28.18
CA LYS A 128 12.56 16.83 -29.63
C LYS A 128 11.80 18.10 -29.99
N ASN A 129 10.77 18.46 -29.22
CA ASN A 129 10.02 19.68 -29.44
C ASN A 129 10.89 20.93 -29.29
N ALA A 130 11.77 20.97 -28.29
CA ALA A 130 12.71 22.08 -28.11
C ALA A 130 13.71 22.18 -29.27
N GLN A 131 14.24 21.05 -29.75
CA GLN A 131 15.12 21.01 -30.93
C GLN A 131 14.40 21.53 -32.19
N LEU A 132 13.17 21.08 -32.42
CA LEU A 132 12.36 21.55 -33.56
C LEU A 132 12.10 23.06 -33.47
N GLN A 133 11.78 23.57 -32.28
CA GLN A 133 11.60 25.01 -32.06
C GLN A 133 12.88 25.79 -32.37
N GLN A 134 14.05 25.31 -31.91
CA GLN A 134 15.34 25.94 -32.22
C GLN A 134 15.65 25.95 -33.73
N CYS A 135 15.35 24.86 -34.45
CA CYS A 135 15.53 24.82 -35.90
C CYS A 135 14.62 25.82 -36.62
N LEU A 136 13.36 25.95 -36.19
CA LEU A 136 12.42 26.92 -36.74
C LEU A 136 12.91 28.36 -36.48
N ASP A 137 13.29 28.68 -35.25
CA ASP A 137 13.78 30.01 -34.86
C ASP A 137 15.09 30.37 -35.58
N GLY A 138 15.98 29.40 -35.75
CA GLY A 138 17.23 29.53 -36.52
C GLY A 138 17.00 29.81 -38.00
N SER A 139 16.00 29.16 -38.61
CA SER A 139 15.62 29.41 -40.00
C SER A 139 14.95 30.78 -40.20
N TYR A 140 14.15 31.22 -39.24
CA TYR A 140 13.51 32.53 -39.26
C TYR A 140 14.55 33.65 -39.15
N THR A 141 15.52 33.50 -38.24
CA THR A 141 16.60 34.48 -38.04
C THR A 141 17.55 34.57 -39.24
N THR A 142 17.97 33.45 -39.85
CA THR A 142 18.81 33.47 -41.07
C THR A 142 18.09 34.11 -42.26
N ASN A 143 16.82 33.81 -42.46
CA ASN A 143 16.04 34.41 -43.54
C ASN A 143 15.80 35.92 -43.32
N LEU A 144 15.64 36.38 -42.07
CA LEU A 144 15.42 37.80 -41.78
C LEU A 144 16.71 38.64 -41.90
N MET A 145 17.88 38.06 -41.63
CA MET A 145 19.16 38.78 -41.67
C MET A 145 19.83 38.81 -43.05
N GLY A 146 19.50 37.88 -43.95
CA GLY A 146 20.03 37.81 -45.32
C GLY A 146 19.49 38.87 -46.30
N HIS A 147 18.55 39.71 -45.88
CA HIS A 147 17.93 40.76 -46.71
C HIS A 147 18.35 42.19 -46.34
N TYR A 148 19.28 42.37 -45.39
CA TYR A 148 19.82 43.69 -45.04
C TYR A 148 21.33 43.72 -45.23
N GLU A 149 21.78 43.68 -46.50
CA GLU A 149 23.11 44.16 -46.87
C GLU A 149 22.97 45.67 -47.18
N PRO A 150 23.51 46.58 -46.34
CA PRO A 150 23.56 47.98 -46.71
C PRO A 150 24.75 48.14 -47.67
N ASP A 151 24.45 48.32 -48.96
CA ASP A 151 25.41 48.75 -49.98
C ASP A 151 26.07 50.08 -49.57
N LEU A 152 27.11 50.02 -48.73
CA LEU A 152 28.03 51.12 -48.52
C LEU A 152 29.08 51.05 -49.63
N ASN A 153 28.73 51.61 -50.78
CA ASN A 153 29.63 51.86 -51.89
C ASN A 153 30.32 53.22 -51.67
N PRO A 154 31.62 53.30 -51.30
CA PRO A 154 32.35 54.56 -51.32
C PRO A 154 32.81 54.78 -52.77
N GLY A 155 32.02 55.55 -53.51
CA GLY A 155 32.33 55.97 -54.86
C GLY A 155 33.74 56.55 -54.98
N HIS A 156 34.46 56.04 -55.98
CA HIS A 156 35.72 56.55 -56.46
C HIS A 156 35.75 58.08 -56.60
N HIS A 157 36.67 58.73 -55.89
CA HIS A 157 37.22 60.01 -56.31
C HIS A 157 38.67 59.81 -56.73
N HIS A 158 38.85 59.57 -58.03
CA HIS A 158 40.08 59.84 -58.73
C HIS A 158 40.35 61.35 -58.65
N HIS A 159 41.47 61.76 -58.06
CA HIS A 159 42.08 63.04 -58.40
C HIS A 159 43.60 62.86 -58.47
N SER A 160 44.08 62.55 -59.67
CA SER A 160 45.43 62.92 -60.08
C SER A 160 45.44 64.43 -60.35
N LEU A 161 46.47 65.14 -59.88
CA LEU A 161 47.35 65.99 -60.70
C LEU A 161 48.24 66.87 -59.82
N LEU A 162 49.54 66.79 -60.14
CA LEU A 162 50.64 67.75 -59.96
C LEU A 162 51.20 67.98 -58.55
#